data_AF-A0A920SQE6-F1
#
_entry.id   AF-A0A920SQE6-F1
#
_cell.length_a   1.000
_cell.length_b   1.000
_cell.length_c   1.000
_cell.angle_alpha   90.00
_cell.angle_beta   90.00
_cell.angle_gamma   90.00
#
_symmetry.space_group_name_H-M   'P 1'
#
loop_
_entity.id
_entity.type
_entity.pdbx_description
1 polymer ?
#
loop_
_entity_poly.entity_id
_entity_poly.type
_entity_poly.pdbx_seq_one_letter_code
_entity_poly.pdbx_strand_id
1 'polypeptide(L)'
;MGHSQQFDVIVVGGGHAGTEAALASARTGARTLLVTHNLETIGQMSCNPAIGGIGKGHIVREIDALGGAMARAIDAAGIQFRRLNARKGPAVRATRAQADRKLYRQAIRRLVESQPNLALLQQGVDDLVIESDRVTGVLTQDGVRLTGNTVVLTAGTFLAGRIHTGLDSRAGGRAGDPPSTVLARKLRERPFRVGRLKTGTPPRLDGRTID
;
A
#
# COMPACT_ATOMS: atom_id res chain seq x y z
N MET A 1 -10.84 -31.69 10.14
CA MET A 1 -11.35 -30.45 10.76
C MET A 1 -10.49 -29.31 10.25
N GLY A 2 -11.03 -28.48 9.36
CA GLY A 2 -10.27 -27.39 8.75
C GLY A 2 -11.22 -26.59 7.89
N HIS A 3 -12.03 -25.74 8.53
CA HIS A 3 -12.79 -24.75 7.77
C HIS A 3 -11.77 -23.81 7.13
N SER A 4 -11.44 -24.06 5.86
CA SER A 4 -10.68 -23.11 5.06
C SER A 4 -11.46 -21.80 5.08
N GLN A 5 -10.93 -20.77 5.76
CA GLN A 5 -11.55 -19.45 5.74
C GLN A 5 -11.56 -18.98 4.28
N GLN A 6 -12.75 -18.92 3.71
CA GLN A 6 -12.97 -18.48 2.35
C GLN A 6 -13.24 -16.98 2.37
N PHE A 7 -12.43 -16.24 1.62
CA PHE A 7 -12.57 -14.81 1.45
C PHE A 7 -13.18 -14.50 0.08
N ASP A 8 -13.91 -13.41 0.00
CA ASP A 8 -14.45 -12.95 -1.27
C ASP A 8 -13.35 -12.14 -2.01
N VAL A 9 -12.57 -11.35 -1.26
CA VAL A 9 -11.45 -10.55 -1.77
C VAL A 9 -10.20 -10.76 -0.92
N ILE A 10 -9.07 -11.03 -1.55
CA ILE A 10 -7.75 -11.05 -0.89
C ILE A 10 -6.92 -9.87 -1.43
N VAL A 11 -6.51 -8.95 -0.57
CA VAL A 11 -5.64 -7.84 -0.90
C VAL A 11 -4.23 -8.16 -0.42
N VAL A 12 -3.25 -8.11 -1.33
CA VAL A 12 -1.84 -8.39 -1.03
C VAL A 12 -1.07 -7.09 -0.97
N GLY A 13 -0.55 -6.75 0.21
CA GLY A 13 0.27 -5.58 0.50
C GLY A 13 -0.47 -4.48 1.26
N GLY A 14 0.04 -4.09 2.44
CA GLY A 14 -0.53 -3.04 3.29
C GLY A 14 -0.14 -1.60 2.92
N GLY A 15 0.20 -1.33 1.65
CA GLY A 15 0.56 0.02 1.19
C GLY A 15 -0.67 0.91 0.94
N HIS A 16 -0.47 2.16 0.52
CA HIS A 16 -1.56 3.11 0.26
C HIS A 16 -2.66 2.56 -0.65
N ALA A 17 -2.29 1.85 -1.73
CA ALA A 17 -3.26 1.25 -2.63
C ALA A 17 -4.00 0.07 -1.97
N GLY A 18 -3.28 -0.79 -1.26
CA GLY A 18 -3.87 -1.96 -0.60
C GLY A 18 -4.80 -1.57 0.56
N THR A 19 -4.49 -0.50 1.29
CA THR A 19 -5.36 -0.02 2.36
C THR A 19 -6.68 0.52 1.80
N GLU A 20 -6.66 1.29 0.71
CA GLU A 20 -7.91 1.75 0.07
C GLU A 20 -8.69 0.59 -0.54
N ALA A 21 -8.01 -0.35 -1.22
CA ALA A 21 -8.66 -1.52 -1.80
C ALA A 21 -9.33 -2.40 -0.75
N ALA A 22 -8.64 -2.70 0.35
CA ALA A 22 -9.15 -3.55 1.42
C ALA A 22 -10.32 -2.90 2.16
N LEU A 23 -10.22 -1.59 2.44
CA LEU A 23 -11.32 -0.84 3.06
C LEU A 23 -12.52 -0.76 2.13
N ALA A 24 -12.31 -0.50 0.84
CA ALA A 24 -13.39 -0.41 -0.14
C ALA A 24 -14.13 -1.75 -0.26
N SER A 25 -13.43 -2.87 -0.46
CA SER A 25 -14.07 -4.19 -0.59
C SER A 25 -14.79 -4.61 0.70
N ALA A 26 -14.21 -4.36 1.87
CA ALA A 26 -14.85 -4.69 3.13
C ALA A 26 -16.14 -3.88 3.37
N ARG A 27 -16.15 -2.61 2.95
CA ARG A 27 -17.31 -1.70 3.07
C ARG A 27 -18.45 -2.05 2.13
N THR A 28 -18.18 -2.71 1.00
CA THR A 28 -19.23 -3.26 0.14
C THR A 28 -19.83 -4.57 0.68
N GLY A 29 -19.39 -5.03 1.86
CA GLY A 29 -19.88 -6.26 2.50
C GLY A 29 -19.08 -7.52 2.16
N ALA A 30 -18.01 -7.42 1.35
CA ALA A 30 -17.21 -8.57 0.98
C ALA A 30 -16.31 -9.00 2.15
N ARG A 31 -16.24 -10.30 2.45
CA ARG A 31 -15.27 -10.85 3.40
C ARG A 31 -13.88 -10.68 2.82
N THR A 32 -13.15 -9.71 3.34
CA THR A 32 -11.88 -9.27 2.80
C THR A 32 -10.74 -9.72 3.70
N LEU A 33 -9.65 -10.21 3.11
CA LEU A 33 -8.39 -10.44 3.80
C LEU A 33 -7.33 -9.47 3.29
N LEU A 34 -6.69 -8.71 4.17
CA LEU A 34 -5.45 -7.99 3.86
C LEU A 34 -4.24 -8.79 4.35
N VAL A 35 -3.44 -9.28 3.41
CA VAL A 35 -2.20 -10.01 3.68
C VAL A 35 -1.01 -9.08 3.46
N THR A 36 -0.10 -8.98 4.43
CA THR A 36 1.09 -8.13 4.33
C THR A 36 2.25 -8.70 5.13
N HIS A 37 3.49 -8.46 4.72
CA HIS A 37 4.68 -8.97 5.42
C HIS A 37 4.82 -8.44 6.85
N ASN A 38 4.32 -7.22 7.10
CA ASN A 38 4.40 -6.59 8.42
C ASN A 38 3.18 -5.69 8.67
N LEU A 39 2.37 -6.04 9.66
CA LEU A 39 1.18 -5.28 10.05
C LEU A 39 1.52 -3.89 10.60
N GLU A 40 2.69 -3.73 11.22
CA GLU A 40 3.14 -2.44 11.74
C GLU A 40 3.44 -1.42 10.63
N THR A 41 3.64 -1.88 9.40
CA THR A 41 3.99 -1.05 8.23
C THR A 41 2.78 -0.67 7.38
N ILE A 42 1.57 -1.09 7.78
CA ILE A 42 0.32 -0.71 7.11
C ILE A 42 0.20 0.82 7.06
N GLY A 43 0.02 1.37 5.85
CA GLY A 43 -0.07 2.81 5.64
C GLY A 43 1.26 3.59 5.77
N GLN A 44 2.42 2.91 5.79
CA GLN A 44 3.71 3.57 5.94
C GLN A 44 4.08 4.48 4.74
N MET A 45 4.42 5.74 5.05
CA MET A 45 5.00 6.70 4.11
C MET A 45 6.51 6.50 3.96
N SER A 46 6.96 5.88 2.86
CA SER A 46 8.39 5.59 2.64
C SER A 46 9.16 6.79 2.10
N CYS A 47 8.55 7.59 1.23
CA CYS A 47 9.21 8.70 0.53
C CYS A 47 8.97 10.05 1.23
N ASN A 48 8.14 10.93 0.66
CA ASN A 48 7.84 12.27 1.17
C ASN A 48 6.83 12.20 2.33
N PRO A 49 7.04 12.90 3.47
CA PRO A 49 6.05 13.00 4.55
C PRO A 49 4.94 14.00 4.20
N ALA A 50 4.28 13.84 3.05
CA ALA A 50 3.25 14.76 2.59
C ALA A 50 2.18 14.07 1.74
N ILE A 51 0.95 14.57 1.83
CA ILE A 51 -0.20 14.18 1.01
C ILE A 51 -0.70 15.41 0.24
N GLY A 52 -1.21 15.17 -0.98
CA GLY A 52 -1.68 16.22 -1.87
C GLY A 52 -0.56 16.90 -2.66
N GLY A 53 -0.80 18.15 -3.07
CA GLY A 53 -0.01 18.85 -4.09
C GLY A 53 -0.79 19.05 -5.39
N ILE A 54 -0.17 19.67 -6.39
CA ILE A 54 -0.80 19.83 -7.71
C ILE A 54 -1.13 18.45 -8.30
N GLY A 55 -2.34 18.30 -8.82
CA GLY A 55 -2.92 17.01 -9.26
C GLY A 55 -3.29 16.10 -8.08
N LYS A 56 -2.32 15.75 -7.23
CA LYS A 56 -2.50 14.83 -6.10
C LYS A 56 -3.58 15.27 -5.11
N GLY A 57 -3.68 16.58 -4.83
CA GLY A 57 -4.67 17.12 -3.91
C GLY A 57 -6.11 16.95 -4.39
N HIS A 58 -6.33 16.96 -5.72
CA HIS A 58 -7.64 16.68 -6.31
C HIS A 58 -7.98 15.20 -6.14
N ILE A 59 -7.05 14.31 -6.50
CA ILE A 59 -7.22 12.86 -6.34
C ILE A 59 -7.49 12.48 -4.87
N VAL A 60 -6.83 13.12 -3.90
CA VAL A 60 -7.12 12.89 -2.47
C VAL A 60 -8.56 13.25 -2.13
N ARG A 61 -9.10 14.35 -2.68
CA ARG A 61 -10.50 14.76 -2.49
C ARG A 61 -11.49 13.86 -3.23
N GLU A 62 -11.12 13.34 -4.38
CA GLU A 62 -11.93 12.34 -5.11
C GLU A 62 -12.00 11.03 -4.33
N ILE A 63 -10.86 10.55 -3.80
CA ILE A 63 -10.81 9.39 -2.90
C ILE A 63 -11.70 9.62 -1.68
N ASP A 64 -11.65 10.81 -1.08
CA ASP A 64 -12.50 11.20 0.05
C ASP A 64 -13.99 11.15 -0.31
N ALA A 65 -14.38 11.73 -1.44
CA ALA A 65 -15.76 11.74 -1.93
C ALA A 65 -16.29 10.31 -2.20
N LEU A 66 -15.41 9.38 -2.59
CA LEU A 66 -15.72 7.96 -2.75
C LEU A 66 -15.67 7.17 -1.42
N GLY A 67 -15.47 7.85 -0.29
CA GLY A 67 -15.45 7.25 1.05
C GLY A 67 -14.12 6.64 1.46
N GLY A 68 -13.01 6.97 0.78
CA GLY A 68 -11.67 6.47 1.07
C GLY A 68 -11.09 6.93 2.42
N ALA A 69 -9.92 6.40 2.77
CA ALA A 69 -9.27 6.66 4.06
C ALA A 69 -8.22 7.77 4.02
N MET A 70 -7.61 8.02 2.86
CA MET A 70 -6.43 8.87 2.71
C MET A 70 -6.65 10.29 3.25
N ALA A 71 -7.80 10.91 2.95
CA ALA A 71 -8.13 12.26 3.39
C ALA A 71 -8.33 12.34 4.91
N ARG A 72 -9.11 11.42 5.49
CA ARG A 72 -9.30 11.31 6.95
C ARG A 72 -7.99 11.09 7.69
N ALA A 73 -7.11 10.24 7.14
CA ALA A 73 -5.81 9.96 7.74
C ALA A 73 -4.86 11.17 7.69
N ILE A 74 -4.86 11.95 6.61
CA ILE A 74 -4.05 13.17 6.55
C ILE A 74 -4.60 14.26 7.46
N ASP A 75 -5.92 14.40 7.59
CA ASP A 75 -6.51 15.37 8.51
C ASP A 75 -6.18 15.04 9.97
N ALA A 76 -6.13 13.75 10.33
CA ALA A 76 -5.75 13.30 11.68
C ALA A 76 -4.23 13.38 11.99
N ALA A 77 -3.38 13.49 10.98
CA ALA A 77 -1.91 13.41 11.12
C ALA A 77 -1.17 14.62 10.53
N GLY A 78 -1.91 15.61 10.03
CA GLY A 78 -1.35 16.75 9.34
C GLY A 78 -0.72 17.73 10.32
N ILE A 79 0.53 18.10 10.07
CA ILE A 79 1.28 19.09 10.88
C ILE A 79 1.31 20.47 10.22
N GLN A 80 1.00 20.54 8.92
CA GLN A 80 0.90 21.80 8.18
C GLN A 80 0.03 21.60 6.94
N PHE A 81 -0.92 22.50 6.71
CA PHE A 81 -1.77 22.53 5.52
C PHE A 81 -1.52 23.80 4.72
N ARG A 82 -1.38 23.67 3.40
CA ARG A 82 -1.21 24.80 2.47
C ARG A 82 -2.08 24.65 1.24
N ARG A 83 -2.60 25.77 0.75
CA ARG A 83 -3.26 25.85 -0.56
C ARG A 83 -2.26 26.32 -1.60
N LEU A 84 -1.90 25.44 -2.53
CA LEU A 84 -1.06 25.75 -3.68
C LEU A 84 -1.88 26.52 -4.72
N ASN A 85 -1.21 27.39 -5.48
CA ASN A 85 -1.83 28.27 -6.48
C ASN A 85 -2.97 29.13 -5.91
N ALA A 86 -2.91 29.53 -4.63
CA ALA A 86 -3.99 30.25 -3.96
C ALA A 86 -4.40 31.56 -4.66
N ARG A 87 -3.46 32.25 -5.30
CA ARG A 87 -3.69 33.49 -6.07
C ARG A 87 -4.29 33.27 -7.47
N LYS A 88 -4.35 32.02 -7.96
CA LYS A 88 -4.94 31.67 -9.26
C LYS A 88 -6.40 31.25 -9.10
N GLY A 89 -7.11 31.04 -10.22
CA GLY A 89 -8.52 30.62 -10.23
C GLY A 89 -8.74 29.25 -9.56
N PRO A 90 -9.97 28.94 -9.09
CA PRO A 90 -10.28 27.71 -8.34
C PRO A 90 -9.85 26.42 -9.04
N ALA A 91 -9.98 26.35 -10.36
CA ALA A 91 -9.67 25.16 -11.17
C ALA A 91 -8.22 24.66 -11.07
N VAL A 92 -7.28 25.52 -10.66
CA VAL A 92 -5.85 25.16 -10.56
C VAL A 92 -5.32 25.17 -9.13
N ARG A 93 -6.18 25.41 -8.14
CA ARG A 93 -5.83 25.39 -6.71
C ARG A 93 -5.76 23.94 -6.24
N ALA A 94 -4.79 23.61 -5.38
CA ALA A 94 -4.72 22.28 -4.78
C ALA A 94 -4.31 22.37 -3.30
N THR A 95 -4.76 21.42 -2.49
CA THR A 95 -4.33 21.31 -1.09
C THR A 95 -3.12 20.39 -1.00
N ARG A 96 -2.15 20.79 -0.18
CA ARG A 96 -1.00 19.96 0.22
C ARG A 96 -0.86 20.02 1.74
N ALA A 97 -0.65 18.87 2.36
CA ALA A 97 -0.39 18.77 3.77
C ALA A 97 0.92 18.03 4.04
N GLN A 98 1.72 18.54 4.97
CA GLN A 98 2.80 17.77 5.59
C GLN A 98 2.19 16.87 6.67
N ALA A 99 2.65 15.63 6.74
CA ALA A 99 2.14 14.63 7.67
C ALA A 99 3.22 14.26 8.68
N ASP A 100 2.83 14.10 9.94
CA ASP A 100 3.60 13.26 10.85
C ASP A 100 3.47 11.80 10.38
N ARG A 101 4.61 11.18 10.02
CA ARG A 101 4.61 9.82 9.46
C ARG A 101 4.06 8.77 10.43
N LYS A 102 4.32 8.93 11.73
CA LYS A 102 3.89 8.00 12.77
C LYS A 102 2.39 8.12 12.98
N LEU A 103 1.88 9.35 13.12
CA LEU A 103 0.45 9.59 13.28
C LEU A 103 -0.34 9.16 12.03
N TYR A 104 0.17 9.40 10.82
CA TYR A 104 -0.50 8.99 9.58
C TYR A 104 -0.63 7.47 9.51
N ARG A 105 0.46 6.76 9.79
CA ARG A 105 0.49 5.29 9.86
C ARG A 105 -0.49 4.77 10.92
N GLN A 106 -0.52 5.37 12.10
CA GLN A 106 -1.46 5.01 13.16
C GLN A 106 -2.91 5.28 12.78
N ALA A 107 -3.20 6.38 12.09
CA ALA A 107 -4.54 6.70 11.62
C ALA A 107 -5.04 5.67 10.59
N ILE A 108 -4.21 5.32 9.60
CA ILE A 108 -4.56 4.28 8.62
C ILE A 108 -4.73 2.91 9.29
N ARG A 109 -3.81 2.53 10.19
CA ARG A 109 -3.92 1.26 10.93
C ARG A 109 -5.22 1.16 11.71
N ARG A 110 -5.58 2.20 12.47
CA ARG A 110 -6.85 2.23 13.21
C ARG A 110 -8.04 2.03 12.28
N LEU A 111 -8.08 2.73 11.14
CA LEU A 111 -9.18 2.60 10.16
C LEU A 111 -9.27 1.18 9.58
N VAL A 112 -8.13 0.54 9.33
CA VAL A 112 -8.05 -0.83 8.79
C VAL A 112 -8.42 -1.88 9.83
N GLU A 113 -7.86 -1.78 11.04
CA GLU A 113 -8.06 -2.74 12.14
C GLU A 113 -9.50 -2.69 12.69
N SER A 114 -10.16 -1.53 12.60
CA SER A 114 -11.55 -1.37 13.07
C SER A 114 -12.61 -1.63 12.00
N GLN A 115 -12.23 -1.99 10.77
CA GLN A 115 -13.17 -2.13 9.65
C GLN A 115 -13.89 -3.50 9.72
N PRO A 116 -15.23 -3.53 9.82
CA PRO A 116 -15.98 -4.78 9.70
C PRO A 116 -15.72 -5.47 8.36
N ASN A 117 -15.78 -6.80 8.36
CA ASN A 117 -15.51 -7.67 7.20
C ASN A 117 -14.05 -7.63 6.68
N LEU A 118 -13.11 -7.01 7.41
CA LEU A 118 -11.70 -6.99 7.05
C LEU A 118 -10.85 -7.77 8.06
N ALA A 119 -10.34 -8.92 7.65
CA ALA A 119 -9.35 -9.68 8.40
C ALA A 119 -7.93 -9.27 7.99
N LEU A 120 -6.98 -9.37 8.92
CA LEU A 120 -5.58 -9.05 8.70
C LEU A 120 -4.71 -10.28 8.91
N LEU A 121 -3.74 -10.51 8.03
CA LEU A 121 -2.77 -11.58 8.17
C LEU A 121 -1.35 -11.06 7.90
N GLN A 122 -0.47 -11.29 8.88
CA GLN A 122 0.96 -11.03 8.71
C GLN A 122 1.64 -12.22 8.03
N GLN A 123 1.75 -12.18 6.71
CA GLN A 123 2.40 -13.23 5.94
C GLN A 123 2.87 -12.71 4.58
N GLY A 124 3.91 -13.32 4.01
CA GLY A 124 4.29 -13.13 2.62
C GLY A 124 3.41 -13.93 1.68
N VAL A 125 3.19 -13.43 0.46
CA VAL A 125 2.49 -14.17 -0.61
C VAL A 125 3.50 -14.50 -1.70
N ASP A 126 3.59 -15.78 -2.04
CA ASP A 126 4.58 -16.32 -2.98
C ASP A 126 3.99 -16.68 -4.34
N ASP A 127 2.69 -16.97 -4.43
CA ASP A 127 2.03 -17.28 -5.71
C ASP A 127 0.55 -16.91 -5.72
N LEU A 128 0.00 -16.75 -6.92
CA LEU A 128 -1.44 -16.69 -7.17
C LEU A 128 -1.93 -18.10 -7.53
N VAL A 129 -2.97 -18.57 -6.85
CA VAL A 129 -3.60 -19.84 -7.23
C VAL A 129 -4.59 -19.56 -8.34
N ILE A 130 -4.37 -20.14 -9.51
CA ILE A 130 -5.19 -19.92 -10.70
C ILE A 130 -5.59 -21.28 -11.25
N GLU A 131 -6.90 -21.50 -11.38
CA GLU A 131 -7.51 -22.71 -11.89
C GLU A 131 -8.40 -22.33 -13.08
N SER A 132 -8.17 -22.94 -14.25
CA SER A 132 -8.91 -22.65 -15.49
C SER A 132 -8.99 -21.15 -15.80
N ASP A 133 -7.83 -20.47 -15.79
CA ASP A 133 -7.66 -19.02 -16.01
C ASP A 133 -8.40 -18.09 -15.03
N ARG A 134 -8.94 -18.63 -13.93
CA ARG A 134 -9.56 -17.86 -12.86
C ARG A 134 -8.73 -17.92 -11.59
N VAL A 135 -8.51 -16.79 -10.94
CA VAL A 135 -7.90 -16.77 -9.61
C VAL A 135 -8.83 -17.42 -8.59
N THR A 136 -8.28 -18.30 -7.75
CA THR A 136 -9.02 -18.99 -6.68
C THR A 136 -8.35 -18.82 -5.31
N GLY A 137 -7.29 -18.02 -5.23
CA GLY A 137 -6.65 -17.69 -3.98
C GLY A 137 -5.20 -17.25 -4.14
N VAL A 138 -4.47 -17.31 -3.02
CA VAL A 138 -3.03 -17.07 -2.96
C VAL A 138 -2.34 -18.17 -2.17
N LEU A 139 -1.08 -18.43 -2.50
CA LEU A 139 -0.19 -19.29 -1.73
C LEU A 139 0.72 -18.40 -0.89
N THR A 140 0.70 -18.59 0.43
CA THR A 140 1.57 -17.87 1.36
C THR A 140 2.98 -18.47 1.39
N GLN A 141 3.92 -17.71 1.93
CA GLN A 141 5.33 -18.10 2.04
C GLN A 141 5.56 -19.34 2.92
N ASP A 142 4.66 -19.63 3.86
CA ASP A 142 4.64 -20.85 4.69
C ASP A 142 3.90 -22.03 4.04
N GLY A 143 3.49 -21.90 2.77
CA GLY A 143 2.84 -22.97 2.00
C GLY A 143 1.34 -23.13 2.26
N VAL A 144 0.71 -22.20 3.00
CA VAL A 144 -0.73 -22.23 3.24
C VAL A 144 -1.48 -21.66 2.04
N ARG A 145 -2.52 -22.38 1.58
CA ARG A 145 -3.43 -21.88 0.55
C ARG A 145 -4.56 -21.10 1.20
N LEU A 146 -4.68 -19.83 0.82
CA LEU A 146 -5.78 -18.95 1.21
C LEU A 146 -6.74 -18.83 0.03
N THR A 147 -7.97 -19.30 0.20
CA THR A 147 -8.98 -19.33 -0.87
C THR A 147 -9.67 -17.98 -0.99
N GLY A 148 -9.75 -17.45 -2.22
CA GLY A 148 -10.57 -16.28 -2.49
C GLY A 148 -10.92 -16.07 -3.95
N ASN A 149 -12.05 -15.40 -4.19
CA ASN A 149 -12.64 -15.26 -5.52
C ASN A 149 -11.99 -14.12 -6.33
N THR A 150 -11.40 -13.14 -5.65
CA THR A 150 -10.74 -11.99 -6.24
C THR A 150 -9.44 -11.71 -5.49
N VAL A 151 -8.38 -11.35 -6.22
CA VAL A 151 -7.09 -10.93 -5.63
C VAL A 151 -6.72 -9.54 -6.13
N VAL A 152 -6.43 -8.62 -5.21
CA VAL A 152 -5.89 -7.29 -5.51
C VAL A 152 -4.41 -7.24 -5.12
N LEU A 153 -3.52 -7.22 -6.10
CA LEU A 153 -2.08 -7.21 -5.88
C LEU A 153 -1.53 -5.78 -5.79
N THR A 154 -1.04 -5.39 -4.61
CA THR A 154 -0.49 -4.04 -4.35
C THR A 154 0.92 -4.08 -3.78
N ALA A 155 1.78 -4.89 -4.41
CA ALA A 155 3.13 -5.20 -3.93
C ALA A 155 4.12 -4.00 -3.91
N GLY A 156 3.73 -2.81 -4.38
CA GLY A 156 4.55 -1.60 -4.29
C GLY A 156 5.95 -1.78 -4.88
N THR A 157 6.98 -1.44 -4.10
CA THR A 157 8.39 -1.55 -4.51
C THR A 157 9.03 -2.91 -4.21
N PHE A 158 8.24 -3.91 -3.79
CA PHE A 158 8.77 -5.17 -3.25
C PHE A 158 9.05 -6.25 -4.30
N LEU A 159 8.29 -6.31 -5.41
CA LEU A 159 8.47 -7.36 -6.44
C LEU A 159 9.87 -7.32 -7.06
N ALA A 160 10.69 -8.32 -6.72
CA ALA A 160 12.11 -8.37 -7.09
C ALA A 160 12.85 -7.02 -6.87
N GLY A 161 12.51 -6.34 -5.77
CA GLY A 161 13.04 -5.02 -5.43
C GLY A 161 14.57 -5.01 -5.27
N ARG A 162 15.21 -3.93 -5.74
CA ARG A 162 16.64 -3.68 -5.56
C ARG A 162 16.86 -2.26 -5.07
N ILE A 163 17.67 -2.13 -4.03
CA ILE A 163 18.13 -0.86 -3.47
C ILE A 163 19.49 -0.55 -4.08
N HIS A 164 19.67 0.69 -4.51
CA HIS A 164 20.92 1.19 -5.08
C HIS A 164 21.46 2.35 -4.24
N THR A 165 22.73 2.26 -3.82
CA THR A 165 23.44 3.32 -3.11
C THR A 165 24.80 3.49 -3.77
N GLY A 166 25.01 4.57 -4.53
CA GLY A 166 26.19 4.69 -5.39
C GLY A 166 26.25 3.55 -6.41
N LEU A 167 27.37 2.85 -6.45
CA LEU A 167 27.58 1.66 -7.30
C LEU A 167 27.06 0.37 -6.64
N ASP A 168 26.82 0.39 -5.33
CA ASP A 168 26.36 -0.77 -4.60
C ASP A 168 24.88 -1.05 -4.87
N SER A 169 24.54 -2.34 -4.97
CA SER A 169 23.16 -2.76 -5.06
C SER A 169 22.88 -4.01 -4.24
N ARG A 170 21.73 -4.03 -3.58
CA ARG A 170 21.27 -5.14 -2.76
C ARG A 170 19.79 -5.42 -2.98
N ALA A 171 19.38 -6.66 -2.72
CA ALA A 171 17.99 -7.05 -2.77
C ALA A 171 17.21 -6.37 -1.62
N GLY A 172 16.02 -5.82 -1.90
CA GLY A 172 15.22 -5.14 -0.90
C GLY A 172 14.02 -4.40 -1.50
N GLY A 173 12.87 -4.48 -0.83
CA GLY A 173 11.67 -3.73 -1.21
C GLY A 173 11.72 -2.28 -0.72
N ARG A 174 12.21 -2.10 0.52
CA ARG A 174 12.49 -0.82 1.16
C ARG A 174 13.72 -1.00 2.05
N ALA A 175 14.29 0.09 2.56
CA ALA A 175 15.42 -0.01 3.49
C ALA A 175 15.00 -0.81 4.74
N GLY A 176 15.64 -1.97 4.95
CA GLY A 176 15.35 -2.89 6.04
C GLY A 176 14.33 -3.99 5.70
N ASP A 177 13.58 -3.85 4.61
CA ASP A 177 12.55 -4.82 4.24
C ASP A 177 13.00 -5.73 3.08
N PRO A 178 12.82 -7.06 3.18
CA PRO A 178 13.18 -7.99 2.12
C PRO A 178 12.31 -7.79 0.85
N PRO A 179 12.80 -8.16 -0.33
CA PRO A 179 11.99 -8.15 -1.55
C PRO A 179 11.09 -9.39 -1.66
N SER A 180 10.00 -9.28 -2.39
CA SER A 180 9.14 -10.41 -2.79
C SER A 180 9.67 -11.04 -4.08
N THR A 181 10.64 -11.95 -3.94
CA THR A 181 11.35 -12.57 -5.07
C THR A 181 10.55 -13.70 -5.71
N VAL A 182 9.96 -14.59 -4.91
CA VAL A 182 9.24 -15.78 -5.40
C VAL A 182 8.01 -15.35 -6.20
N LEU A 183 7.17 -14.48 -5.63
CA LEU A 183 6.02 -13.90 -6.32
C LEU A 183 6.38 -13.22 -7.64
N ALA A 184 7.48 -12.45 -7.66
CA ALA A 184 7.92 -11.79 -8.88
C ALA A 184 8.39 -12.78 -9.95
N ARG A 185 8.97 -13.93 -9.57
CA ARG A 185 9.29 -15.02 -10.51
C ARG A 185 8.02 -15.68 -11.03
N LYS A 186 7.10 -16.05 -10.15
CA LYS A 186 5.82 -16.68 -10.49
C LYS A 186 4.97 -15.84 -11.45
N LEU A 187 4.92 -14.53 -11.24
CA LEU A 187 4.22 -13.61 -12.15
C LEU A 187 4.87 -13.54 -13.54
N ARG A 188 6.20 -13.74 -13.65
CA ARG A 188 6.90 -13.77 -14.96
C ARG A 188 6.71 -15.09 -15.71
N GLU A 189 6.33 -16.16 -15.01
CA GLU A 189 5.94 -17.44 -15.64
C GLU A 189 4.58 -17.33 -16.37
N ARG A 190 3.85 -16.22 -16.16
CA ARG A 190 2.55 -15.92 -16.79
C ARG A 190 2.71 -14.97 -17.98
N PRO A 191 1.72 -14.86 -18.89
CA PRO A 191 1.80 -14.00 -20.09
C PRO A 191 1.66 -12.49 -19.78
N PHE A 192 2.22 -12.01 -18.67
CA PHE A 192 2.26 -10.60 -18.31
C PHE A 192 3.50 -9.94 -18.92
N ARG A 193 3.33 -8.72 -19.44
CA ARG A 193 4.46 -7.87 -19.83
C ARG A 193 5.06 -7.24 -18.58
N VAL A 194 6.32 -7.56 -18.29
CA VAL A 194 7.00 -7.09 -17.08
C VAL A 194 8.13 -6.13 -17.43
N GLY A 195 8.10 -4.94 -16.84
CA GLY A 195 9.15 -3.93 -16.91
C GLY A 195 9.81 -3.68 -15.56
N ARG A 196 10.83 -2.82 -15.53
CA ARG A 196 11.45 -2.33 -14.29
C ARG A 196 11.43 -0.81 -14.25
N LEU A 197 11.02 -0.26 -13.12
CA LEU A 197 11.09 1.16 -12.82
C LEU A 197 12.08 1.40 -11.68
N LYS A 198 12.69 2.58 -11.66
CA LYS A 198 13.60 3.02 -10.60
C LYS A 198 13.18 4.39 -10.11
N THR A 199 13.10 4.56 -8.81
CA THR A 199 12.81 5.83 -8.14
C THR A 199 13.81 6.06 -7.01
N GLY A 200 14.05 7.32 -6.67
CA GLY A 200 14.95 7.73 -5.59
C GLY A 200 14.18 8.26 -4.38
N THR A 201 14.84 8.25 -3.22
CA THR A 201 14.40 8.96 -2.01
C THR A 201 15.60 9.74 -1.48
N PRO A 202 15.42 10.99 -0.99
CA PRO A 202 16.52 11.73 -0.41
C PRO A 202 17.01 11.07 0.89
N PRO A 203 18.24 11.38 1.36
CA PRO A 203 18.70 10.98 2.68
C PRO A 203 17.77 11.54 3.78
N ARG A 204 17.89 10.98 4.98
CA ARG A 204 17.25 11.53 6.19
C ARG A 204 18.36 12.23 6.99
N LEU A 205 18.15 13.50 7.33
CA LEU A 205 19.11 14.34 8.03
C LEU A 205 18.65 14.54 9.48
N ASP A 206 19.60 14.74 10.39
CA ASP A 206 19.29 15.15 11.76
C ASP A 206 18.92 16.64 11.77
N GLY A 207 17.72 16.96 12.26
CA GLY A 207 17.24 18.35 12.28
C GLY A 207 18.04 19.26 13.20
N ARG A 208 18.79 18.70 14.16
CA ARG A 208 19.64 19.46 15.10
C ARG A 208 20.93 19.97 14.46
N THR A 209 21.28 19.49 13.27
CA THR A 209 22.54 19.83 12.58
C THR A 209 22.32 20.78 11.41
N ILE A 210 21.18 21.46 11.34
CA ILE A 210 20.79 22.37 10.26
C ILE A 210 20.57 23.76 10.88
N ASP A 211 21.21 24.78 10.30
CA ASP A 211 21.00 26.22 10.61
C ASP A 211 19.73 26.74 9.89
#